data_AF-A0A932Z8A0-F1
#
_entry.id   AF-A0A932Z8A0-F1
#
_cell.length_a   1.000
_cell.length_b   1.000
_cell.length_c   1.000
_cell.angle_alpha   90.00
_cell.angle_beta   90.00
_cell.angle_gamma   90.00
#
_symmetry.space_group_name_H-M   'P 1'
#
loop_
_entity.id
_entity.type
_entity.pdbx_description
1 polymer ?
#
loop_
_entity_poly.entity_id
_entity_poly.type
_entity_poly.pdbx_seq_one_letter_code
_entity_poly.pdbx_strand_id
1 'polypeptide(L)'
;MSFIRAKEIPPGSGNWYDYEVMTIHDGPKVRQKVIRYIGRSGIGHSTTGRSIATTPTVSPSVVTGSARVHKMKTSAKQIASALGMYYGGMSLDAVQQQFKQDYDLDMSESNYWNWVKRFTKEAIKQSSDFKPTVGDTWVADETYMKLGDRNVYFWDIIDADTRYLLATHVSFTRGTRDARILMERARKRAGKAPKAVVTDKLASYIMGIEDAYGADSKHRQGGPFNLENNTNLIERFHRTLEQRTEVFQKYKNIQDIRLLTDGWLINYNFFKQHEGAGNIPPAQVRSKVVPFKDWNDVVIPKGAPDVDYRVSLHRRPSVKRGNPVLDATLTPVTASTKESA
;
A
#
# COMPACT_ATOMS: atom_id res chain seq x y z
N MET A 1 -28.59 3.65 -1.17
CA MET A 1 -27.48 4.09 -2.05
C MET A 1 -26.25 4.36 -1.20
N SER A 2 -25.05 4.08 -1.71
CA SER A 2 -23.79 4.49 -1.07
C SER A 2 -23.27 5.78 -1.70
N PHE A 3 -22.51 6.56 -0.94
CA PHE A 3 -21.86 7.80 -1.38
C PHE A 3 -20.54 8.00 -0.65
N ILE A 4 -19.68 8.89 -1.18
CA ILE A 4 -18.42 9.24 -0.53
C ILE A 4 -18.64 10.34 0.49
N ARG A 5 -18.15 10.14 1.72
CA ARG A 5 -18.14 11.15 2.78
C ARG A 5 -16.71 11.37 3.26
N ALA A 6 -16.29 12.63 3.28
CA ALA A 6 -15.07 13.04 3.96
C ALA A 6 -15.35 13.24 5.45
N LYS A 7 -14.42 12.81 6.31
CA LYS A 7 -14.52 12.95 7.76
C LYS A 7 -13.15 13.29 8.36
N GLU A 8 -13.14 14.26 9.27
CA GLU A 8 -11.96 14.61 10.06
C GLU A 8 -11.80 13.68 11.27
N ILE A 9 -10.61 13.10 11.45
CA ILE A 9 -10.34 12.11 12.50
C ILE A 9 -8.92 12.26 13.08
N PRO A 10 -8.77 12.53 14.39
CA PRO A 10 -9.81 12.98 15.33
C PRO A 10 -10.45 14.30 14.90
N PRO A 11 -11.67 14.64 15.36
CA PRO A 11 -12.24 15.97 15.15
C PRO A 11 -11.28 17.07 15.60
N GLY A 12 -11.06 18.09 14.77
CA GLY A 12 -10.10 19.18 15.03
C GLY A 12 -8.63 18.83 14.82
N SER A 13 -8.29 17.65 14.27
CA SER A 13 -6.90 17.24 14.02
C SER A 13 -6.30 17.73 12.69
N GLY A 14 -7.12 18.27 11.78
CA GLY A 14 -6.76 18.59 10.41
C GLY A 14 -6.61 17.36 9.48
N ASN A 15 -6.82 16.14 9.98
CA ASN A 15 -6.66 14.92 9.18
C ASN A 15 -8.00 14.44 8.62
N TRP A 16 -8.19 14.63 7.32
CA TRP A 16 -9.41 14.25 6.61
C TRP A 16 -9.24 12.93 5.85
N TYR A 17 -10.32 12.14 5.86
CA TYR A 17 -10.36 10.81 5.26
C TYR A 17 -11.67 10.58 4.50
N ASP A 18 -11.56 9.96 3.33
CA ASP A 18 -12.70 9.62 2.47
C ASP A 18 -13.18 8.20 2.76
N TYR A 19 -14.49 8.05 2.86
CA TYR A 19 -15.18 6.79 3.11
C TYR A 19 -16.32 6.59 2.13
N GLU A 20 -16.51 5.35 1.68
CA GLU A 20 -17.78 4.96 1.10
C GLU A 20 -18.75 4.59 2.23
N VAL A 21 -19.87 5.30 2.31
CA VAL A 21 -20.90 5.11 3.35
C VAL A 21 -22.24 4.79 2.72
N MET A 22 -23.08 4.00 3.38
CA MET A 22 -24.49 3.84 3.03
C MET A 22 -25.39 4.36 4.13
N THR A 23 -26.50 4.98 3.74
CA THR A 23 -27.59 5.31 4.67
C THR A 23 -28.36 4.04 5.02
N ILE A 24 -28.54 3.79 6.31
CA ILE A 24 -29.37 2.72 6.88
C ILE A 24 -30.46 3.36 7.72
N HIS A 25 -31.69 2.90 7.49
CA HIS A 25 -32.85 3.24 8.31
C HIS A 25 -33.03 2.15 9.36
N ASP A 26 -32.91 2.54 10.63
CA ASP A 26 -33.13 1.69 11.80
C ASP A 26 -34.27 2.30 12.62
N GLY A 27 -35.50 1.96 12.23
CA GLY A 27 -36.71 2.61 12.73
C GLY A 27 -36.72 4.12 12.44
N PRO A 28 -36.94 5.00 13.46
CA PRO A 28 -36.90 6.46 13.26
C PRO A 28 -35.49 7.03 13.14
N LYS A 29 -34.44 6.21 13.33
CA LYS A 29 -33.05 6.68 13.30
C LYS A 29 -32.43 6.42 11.93
N VAL A 30 -31.89 7.46 11.34
CA VAL A 30 -31.06 7.37 10.13
C VAL A 30 -29.61 7.31 10.56
N ARG A 31 -28.91 6.21 10.23
CA ARG A 31 -27.48 6.05 10.51
C ARG A 31 -26.71 5.87 9.21
N GLN A 32 -25.47 6.36 9.18
CA GLN A 32 -24.56 6.06 8.10
C GLN A 32 -23.68 4.88 8.51
N LYS A 33 -23.63 3.85 7.67
CA LYS A 33 -22.73 2.70 7.83
C LYS A 33 -21.58 2.83 6.87
N VAL A 34 -20.35 2.81 7.38
CA VAL A 34 -19.14 2.75 6.56
C VAL A 34 -19.07 1.39 5.86
N ILE A 35 -18.97 1.44 4.53
CA ILE A 35 -18.79 0.25 3.67
C ILE A 35 -17.30 -0.05 3.55
N ARG A 36 -16.51 0.97 3.18
CA ARG A 36 -15.05 0.88 3.08
C ARG A 36 -14.39 2.23 3.28
N TYR A 37 -13.17 2.18 3.81
CA TYR A 37 -12.23 3.30 3.79
C TYR A 37 -11.62 3.42 2.39
N ILE A 38 -11.49 4.66 1.90
CA ILE A 38 -10.92 4.95 0.58
C ILE A 38 -9.48 5.46 0.71
N GLY A 39 -9.23 6.43 1.59
CA GLY A 39 -7.92 7.06 1.69
C GLY A 39 -7.95 8.37 2.48
N ARG A 40 -6.78 8.99 2.68
CA ARG A 40 -6.67 10.36 3.20
C ARG A 40 -7.19 11.33 2.13
N SER A 41 -8.10 12.24 2.50
CA SER A 41 -8.70 13.20 1.57
C SER A 41 -7.63 14.17 1.07
N GLY A 42 -7.55 14.36 -0.25
CA GLY A 42 -6.55 15.21 -0.89
C GLY A 42 -6.85 16.73 -0.86
N ILE A 43 -7.92 17.15 -0.19
CA ILE A 43 -8.45 18.53 -0.25
C ILE A 43 -8.70 19.03 1.18
N GLY A 44 -7.92 20.02 1.64
CA GLY A 44 -8.37 20.93 2.69
C GLY A 44 -9.60 21.66 2.19
N HIS A 45 -10.73 21.56 2.89
CA HIS A 45 -12.03 21.86 2.31
C HIS A 45 -12.17 23.32 1.84
N SER A 46 -12.47 23.49 0.55
CA SER A 46 -13.28 24.58 0.03
C SER A 46 -14.67 24.01 -0.27
N THR A 47 -15.68 24.65 0.30
CA THR A 47 -17.09 24.28 0.29
C THR A 47 -17.69 24.43 -1.11
N THR A 48 -17.57 23.43 -1.98
CA THR A 48 -18.47 23.28 -3.14
C THR A 48 -18.65 21.81 -3.48
N GLY A 49 -19.90 21.33 -3.39
CA GLY A 49 -20.27 19.96 -3.68
C GLY A 49 -19.98 19.61 -5.14
N ARG A 50 -19.12 18.62 -5.37
CA ARG A 50 -18.87 18.05 -6.69
C ARG A 50 -19.49 16.66 -6.76
N SER A 51 -20.60 16.56 -7.48
CA SER A 51 -21.15 15.29 -7.95
C SER A 51 -20.15 14.64 -8.91
N ILE A 52 -19.75 13.41 -8.64
CA ILE A 52 -18.99 12.57 -9.58
C ILE A 52 -19.82 11.33 -9.88
N ALA A 53 -19.84 10.99 -11.17
CA ALA A 53 -20.68 10.02 -11.84
C ALA A 53 -20.76 8.64 -11.19
N THR A 54 -21.96 8.08 -11.34
CA THR A 54 -22.45 6.74 -11.03
C THR A 54 -21.48 5.59 -11.34
N THR A 55 -21.07 4.88 -10.30
CA THR A 55 -20.53 3.51 -10.35
C THR A 55 -21.69 2.50 -10.34
N PRO A 56 -21.52 1.29 -10.90
CA PRO A 56 -22.64 0.38 -11.13
C PRO A 56 -23.14 -0.24 -9.82
N THR A 57 -24.47 -0.39 -9.77
CA THR A 57 -25.25 -1.03 -8.72
C THR A 57 -24.70 -2.42 -8.37
N VAL A 58 -24.18 -2.57 -7.16
CA VAL A 58 -24.04 -3.87 -6.50
C VAL A 58 -25.16 -4.00 -5.50
N SER A 59 -26.02 -4.99 -5.70
CA SER A 59 -27.14 -5.33 -4.82
C SER A 59 -26.65 -5.51 -3.37
N PRO A 60 -27.36 -4.96 -2.38
CA PRO A 60 -26.94 -5.07 -0.99
C PRO A 60 -27.24 -6.48 -0.48
N SER A 61 -26.22 -7.32 -0.42
CA SER A 61 -26.28 -8.55 0.36
C SER A 61 -26.32 -8.15 1.84
N VAL A 62 -27.48 -8.32 2.46
CA VAL A 62 -27.61 -8.41 3.92
C VAL A 62 -26.68 -9.52 4.40
N VAL A 63 -25.71 -9.20 5.25
CA VAL A 63 -24.85 -10.20 5.92
C VAL A 63 -24.97 -9.91 7.42
N THR A 64 -25.92 -10.52 8.16
CA THR A 64 -25.90 -11.90 8.74
C THR A 64 -24.56 -12.29 9.36
N GLY A 65 -24.59 -12.92 10.54
CA GLY A 65 -23.46 -13.11 11.47
C GLY A 65 -22.09 -13.32 10.81
N SER A 66 -21.19 -12.37 11.03
CA SER A 66 -19.98 -12.21 10.21
C SER A 66 -18.94 -13.31 10.43
N ALA A 67 -18.42 -13.88 9.33
CA ALA A 67 -17.34 -14.85 9.31
C ALA A 67 -16.11 -14.32 10.10
N ARG A 68 -15.57 -15.17 10.98
CA ARG A 68 -14.50 -14.81 11.92
C ARG A 68 -13.22 -15.56 11.61
N VAL A 69 -12.09 -14.93 11.89
CA VAL A 69 -10.79 -15.60 11.91
C VAL A 69 -10.75 -16.56 13.11
N HIS A 70 -10.07 -17.69 12.96
CA HIS A 70 -9.90 -18.66 14.04
C HIS A 70 -9.41 -17.98 15.34
N LYS A 71 -10.09 -18.28 16.47
CA LYS A 71 -9.84 -17.73 17.82
C LYS A 71 -10.06 -16.22 17.98
N MET A 72 -10.70 -15.52 17.03
CA MET A 72 -11.02 -14.10 17.15
C MET A 72 -12.51 -13.86 17.37
N LYS A 73 -12.84 -12.92 18.26
CA LYS A 73 -14.23 -12.50 18.54
C LYS A 73 -14.75 -11.50 17.51
N THR A 74 -13.86 -10.63 17.03
CA THR A 74 -14.15 -9.64 15.99
C THR A 74 -14.25 -10.29 14.62
N SER A 75 -15.12 -9.75 13.76
CA SER A 75 -15.23 -10.24 12.39
C SER A 75 -13.97 -10.00 11.56
N ALA A 76 -13.73 -10.85 10.58
CA ALA A 76 -12.63 -10.69 9.63
C ALA A 76 -12.71 -9.34 8.90
N LYS A 77 -13.92 -8.95 8.46
CA LYS A 77 -14.14 -7.69 7.74
C LYS A 77 -13.81 -6.45 8.59
N GLN A 78 -14.16 -6.46 9.88
CA GLN A 78 -13.77 -5.39 10.80
C GLN A 78 -12.25 -5.32 10.95
N ILE A 79 -11.59 -6.45 11.14
CA ILE A 79 -10.12 -6.46 11.27
C ILE A 79 -9.45 -5.96 9.97
N ALA A 80 -9.91 -6.41 8.80
CA ALA A 80 -9.43 -5.93 7.50
C ALA A 80 -9.63 -4.41 7.34
N SER A 81 -10.78 -3.89 7.78
CA SER A 81 -11.05 -2.46 7.80
C SER A 81 -10.06 -1.70 8.68
N ALA A 82 -9.70 -2.23 9.86
CA ALA A 82 -8.72 -1.61 10.74
C ALA A 82 -7.34 -1.51 10.07
N LEU A 83 -6.92 -2.57 9.36
CA LEU A 83 -5.67 -2.59 8.61
C LEU A 83 -5.68 -1.57 7.46
N GLY A 84 -6.79 -1.51 6.72
CA GLY A 84 -6.96 -0.53 5.64
C GLY A 84 -6.90 0.91 6.13
N MET A 85 -7.55 1.22 7.25
CA MET A 85 -7.47 2.53 7.89
C MET A 85 -6.05 2.86 8.36
N TYR A 86 -5.41 1.93 9.07
CA TYR A 86 -4.07 2.13 9.60
C TYR A 86 -3.02 2.34 8.51
N TYR A 87 -2.92 1.43 7.53
CA TYR A 87 -1.98 1.55 6.41
C TYR A 87 -2.41 2.63 5.41
N GLY A 88 -3.66 3.05 5.46
CA GLY A 88 -4.20 4.22 4.79
C GLY A 88 -3.70 5.57 5.33
N GLY A 89 -3.06 5.59 6.50
CA GLY A 89 -2.48 6.79 7.10
C GLY A 89 -2.94 7.09 8.53
N MET A 90 -3.96 6.39 9.05
CA MET A 90 -4.44 6.65 10.41
C MET A 90 -3.44 6.16 11.48
N SER A 91 -3.42 6.85 12.60
CA SER A 91 -2.82 6.38 13.85
C SER A 91 -3.71 5.30 14.50
N LEU A 92 -3.17 4.53 15.46
CA LEU A 92 -3.96 3.53 16.18
C LEU A 92 -5.08 4.16 17.02
N ASP A 93 -4.82 5.32 17.65
CA ASP A 93 -5.83 6.13 18.33
C ASP A 93 -6.99 6.51 17.40
N ALA A 94 -6.69 7.02 16.19
CA ALA A 94 -7.71 7.37 15.20
C ALA A 94 -8.53 6.15 14.76
N VAL A 95 -7.88 4.98 14.60
CA VAL A 95 -8.58 3.72 14.32
C VAL A 95 -9.49 3.32 15.49
N GLN A 96 -9.02 3.39 16.74
CA GLN A 96 -9.82 3.08 17.92
C GLN A 96 -11.06 3.99 17.99
N GLN A 97 -10.89 5.31 17.81
CA GLN A 97 -12.00 6.26 17.82
C GLN A 97 -13.04 5.95 16.75
N GLN A 98 -12.58 5.60 15.54
CA GLN A 98 -13.48 5.22 14.45
C GLN A 98 -14.27 3.94 14.77
N PHE A 99 -13.64 2.96 15.39
CA PHE A 99 -14.30 1.70 15.75
C PHE A 99 -15.28 1.85 16.90
N LYS A 100 -14.96 2.68 17.89
CA LYS A 100 -15.90 3.06 18.95
C LYS A 100 -17.15 3.71 18.35
N GLN A 101 -16.99 4.60 17.37
CA GLN A 101 -18.11 5.28 16.74
C GLN A 101 -18.96 4.38 15.84
N ASP A 102 -18.33 3.59 14.97
CA ASP A 102 -19.04 2.85 13.92
C ASP A 102 -19.57 1.49 14.39
N TYR A 103 -18.90 0.88 15.36
CA TYR A 103 -19.15 -0.50 15.79
C TYR A 103 -19.42 -0.64 17.28
N ASP A 104 -19.46 0.47 18.03
CA ASP A 104 -19.57 0.46 19.50
C ASP A 104 -18.52 -0.45 20.16
N LEU A 105 -17.32 -0.45 19.57
CA LEU A 105 -16.24 -1.35 19.93
C LEU A 105 -15.08 -0.58 20.53
N ASP A 106 -15.11 -0.42 21.86
CA ASP A 106 -14.09 0.28 22.62
C ASP A 106 -13.04 -0.70 23.16
N MET A 107 -12.01 -0.95 22.37
CA MET A 107 -10.86 -1.77 22.76
C MET A 107 -9.60 -0.92 22.81
N SER A 108 -8.65 -1.30 23.66
CA SER A 108 -7.35 -0.60 23.72
C SER A 108 -6.59 -0.62 22.39
N GLU A 109 -5.80 0.43 22.13
CA GLU A 109 -4.87 0.51 20.99
C GLU A 109 -4.01 -0.74 20.81
N SER A 110 -3.59 -1.38 21.91
CA SER A 110 -2.81 -2.62 21.91
C SER A 110 -3.50 -3.76 21.16
N ASN A 111 -4.83 -3.83 21.16
CA ASN A 111 -5.56 -4.84 20.38
C ASN A 111 -5.45 -4.59 18.88
N TYR A 112 -5.63 -3.34 18.45
CA TYR A 112 -5.43 -2.93 17.05
C TYR A 112 -3.97 -3.15 16.62
N TRP A 113 -3.01 -2.81 17.48
CA TRP A 113 -1.60 -3.08 17.25
C TRP A 113 -1.31 -4.57 17.05
N ASN A 114 -1.91 -5.43 17.86
CA ASN A 114 -1.75 -6.88 17.70
C ASN A 114 -2.35 -7.39 16.39
N TRP A 115 -3.45 -6.79 15.91
CA TRP A 115 -3.98 -7.09 14.58
C TRP A 115 -3.03 -6.65 13.47
N VAL A 116 -2.54 -5.41 13.52
CA VAL A 116 -1.54 -4.88 12.59
C VAL A 116 -0.35 -5.84 12.51
N LYS A 117 0.30 -6.16 13.63
CA LYS A 117 1.45 -7.08 13.63
C LYS A 117 1.13 -8.44 13.04
N ARG A 118 -0.02 -9.03 13.42
CA ARG A 118 -0.40 -10.38 12.97
C ARG A 118 -0.64 -10.42 11.48
N PHE A 119 -1.50 -9.55 10.97
CA PHE A 119 -1.95 -9.64 9.58
C PHE A 119 -0.95 -9.03 8.61
N THR A 120 -0.05 -8.16 9.06
CA THR A 120 1.13 -7.80 8.27
C THR A 120 2.04 -8.99 8.05
N LYS A 121 2.30 -9.81 9.09
CA LYS A 121 3.06 -11.07 8.91
C LYS A 121 2.35 -12.04 7.98
N GLU A 122 1.03 -12.12 8.06
CA GLU A 122 0.24 -12.97 7.15
C GLU A 122 0.33 -12.48 5.70
N ALA A 123 0.20 -11.17 5.47
CA ALA A 123 0.33 -10.60 4.14
C ALA A 123 1.73 -10.78 3.55
N ILE A 124 2.79 -10.66 4.37
CA ILE A 124 4.18 -10.97 3.97
C ILE A 124 4.30 -12.42 3.54
N LYS A 125 3.70 -13.34 4.31
CA LYS A 125 3.71 -14.78 4.00
C LYS A 125 2.95 -15.10 2.72
N GLN A 126 1.72 -14.58 2.57
CA GLN A 126 0.90 -14.79 1.38
C GLN A 126 1.57 -14.26 0.10
N SER A 127 2.36 -13.18 0.21
CA SER A 127 3.06 -12.57 -0.92
C SER A 127 4.54 -12.97 -1.06
N SER A 128 5.00 -14.00 -0.33
CA SER A 128 6.43 -14.37 -0.31
C SER A 128 6.91 -14.88 -1.68
N ASP A 129 6.05 -15.62 -2.37
CA ASP A 129 6.37 -16.30 -3.62
C ASP A 129 6.02 -15.45 -4.84
N PHE A 130 5.31 -14.35 -4.63
CA PHE A 130 4.94 -13.42 -5.68
C PHE A 130 6.16 -12.73 -6.28
N LYS A 131 6.35 -12.91 -7.60
CA LYS A 131 7.32 -12.21 -8.44
C LYS A 131 6.60 -11.20 -9.34
N PRO A 132 6.76 -9.89 -9.12
CA PRO A 132 6.16 -8.90 -9.99
C PRO A 132 6.79 -8.93 -11.38
N THR A 133 5.98 -8.72 -12.41
CA THR A 133 6.52 -8.44 -13.75
C THR A 133 6.92 -6.97 -13.81
N VAL A 134 8.21 -6.68 -13.91
CA VAL A 134 8.78 -5.31 -13.84
C VAL A 134 9.63 -4.97 -15.06
N GLY A 135 9.87 -3.67 -15.26
CA GLY A 135 10.74 -3.14 -16.30
C GLY A 135 12.23 -3.42 -16.08
N ASP A 136 13.06 -2.80 -16.91
CA ASP A 136 14.52 -2.95 -16.91
C ASP A 136 15.26 -1.74 -16.33
N THR A 137 14.53 -0.68 -15.95
CA THR A 137 15.09 0.53 -15.33
C THR A 137 14.54 0.66 -13.93
N TRP A 138 15.41 0.59 -12.93
CA TRP A 138 15.04 0.78 -11.53
C TRP A 138 15.63 2.09 -11.01
N VAL A 139 14.90 2.77 -10.14
CA VAL A 139 15.33 4.01 -9.49
C VAL A 139 15.52 3.70 -8.01
N ALA A 140 16.68 4.07 -7.45
CA ALA A 140 16.94 3.94 -6.02
C ALA A 140 17.36 5.28 -5.43
N ASP A 141 16.91 5.52 -4.21
CA ASP A 141 17.19 6.71 -3.43
C ASP A 141 16.93 6.38 -1.94
N GLU A 142 17.36 7.27 -1.05
CA GLU A 142 17.12 7.11 0.38
C GLU A 142 16.56 8.35 1.03
N THR A 143 15.71 8.13 2.03
CA THR A 143 15.25 9.16 2.95
C THR A 143 15.54 8.73 4.39
N TYR A 144 15.29 9.60 5.36
CA TYR A 144 15.47 9.28 6.76
C TYR A 144 14.37 9.88 7.63
N MET A 145 14.17 9.25 8.79
CA MET A 145 13.39 9.83 9.88
C MET A 145 14.21 9.83 11.17
N LYS A 146 13.84 10.70 12.11
CA LYS A 146 14.42 10.67 13.46
C LYS A 146 13.71 9.64 14.33
N LEU A 147 14.49 8.89 15.10
CA LEU A 147 14.05 7.98 16.14
C LEU A 147 14.79 8.32 17.44
N GLY A 148 14.19 9.22 18.23
CA GLY A 148 14.92 9.91 19.30
C GLY A 148 16.10 10.68 18.70
N ASP A 149 17.30 10.42 19.21
CA ASP A 149 18.53 11.10 18.76
C ASP A 149 19.23 10.40 17.59
N ARG A 150 18.64 9.32 17.05
CA ARG A 150 19.23 8.55 15.94
C ARG A 150 18.47 8.77 14.64
N ASN A 151 19.18 8.73 13.51
CA ASN A 151 18.55 8.64 12.20
C ASN A 151 18.26 7.18 11.84
N VAL A 152 17.08 6.94 11.29
CA VAL A 152 16.72 5.69 10.63
C VAL A 152 16.58 5.97 9.15
N TYR A 153 17.40 5.32 8.33
CA TYR A 153 17.41 5.46 6.89
C TYR A 153 16.50 4.42 6.24
N PHE A 154 15.73 4.87 5.25
CA PHE A 154 14.92 4.05 4.36
C PHE A 154 15.57 4.10 2.99
N TRP A 155 16.15 2.98 2.60
CA TRP A 155 16.71 2.76 1.28
C TRP A 155 15.63 2.15 0.41
N ASP A 156 15.23 2.82 -0.65
CA ASP A 156 14.09 2.43 -1.47
C ASP A 156 14.52 2.20 -2.91
N ILE A 157 13.94 1.19 -3.57
CA ILE A 157 14.16 0.93 -4.99
C ILE A 157 12.86 0.56 -5.67
N ILE A 158 12.54 1.32 -6.73
CA ILE A 158 11.27 1.29 -7.44
C ILE A 158 11.48 1.05 -8.92
N ASP A 159 10.59 0.27 -9.52
CA ASP A 159 10.58 0.06 -10.97
C ASP A 159 10.00 1.28 -11.70
N ALA A 160 10.76 1.83 -12.65
CA ALA A 160 10.43 3.05 -13.36
C ALA A 160 9.24 2.92 -14.34
N ASP A 161 8.83 1.70 -14.68
CA ASP A 161 7.72 1.45 -15.60
C ASP A 161 6.41 1.25 -14.84
N THR A 162 6.43 0.38 -13.83
CA THR A 162 5.23 -0.08 -13.11
C THR A 162 4.96 0.69 -11.83
N ARG A 163 5.93 1.47 -11.33
CA ARG A 163 5.93 2.05 -9.98
C ARG A 163 5.97 0.98 -8.88
N TYR A 164 6.29 -0.28 -9.20
CA TYR A 164 6.35 -1.32 -8.19
C TYR A 164 7.57 -1.08 -7.29
N LEU A 165 7.35 -0.93 -5.99
CA LEU A 165 8.42 -0.81 -5.01
C LEU A 165 9.02 -2.21 -4.77
N LEU A 166 10.21 -2.43 -5.31
CA LEU A 166 10.88 -3.73 -5.33
C LEU A 166 11.38 -4.11 -3.94
N ALA A 167 11.95 -3.15 -3.22
CA ALA A 167 12.42 -3.35 -1.86
C ALA A 167 12.54 -2.03 -1.11
N THR A 168 12.42 -2.14 0.21
CA THR A 168 12.89 -1.15 1.17
C THR A 168 13.86 -1.83 2.13
N HIS A 169 14.96 -1.17 2.46
CA HIS A 169 15.89 -1.61 3.50
C HIS A 169 16.01 -0.52 4.56
N VAL A 170 15.71 -0.90 5.81
CA VAL A 170 15.69 0.02 6.96
C VAL A 170 16.93 -0.21 7.82
N SER A 171 17.74 0.82 7.98
CA SER A 171 19.04 0.77 8.68
C SER A 171 19.27 2.00 9.58
N PHE A 172 20.21 1.86 10.52
CA PHE A 172 20.74 3.01 11.26
C PHE A 172 21.96 3.65 10.56
N THR A 173 22.53 2.95 9.58
CA THR A 173 23.71 3.37 8.83
C THR A 173 23.33 3.84 7.44
N ARG A 174 24.13 4.74 6.88
CA ARG A 174 24.02 5.17 5.48
C ARG A 174 25.32 4.83 4.73
N GLY A 175 25.45 3.61 4.19
CA GLY A 175 26.66 3.21 3.48
C GLY A 175 26.47 2.08 2.46
N THR A 176 27.59 1.65 1.84
CA THR A 176 27.62 0.67 0.75
C THR A 176 26.93 -0.65 1.08
N ARG A 177 27.08 -1.15 2.32
CA ARG A 177 26.43 -2.40 2.75
C ARG A 177 24.90 -2.29 2.66
N ASP A 178 24.35 -1.15 3.01
CA ASP A 178 22.90 -0.93 2.99
C ASP A 178 22.37 -0.85 1.54
N ALA A 179 23.09 -0.15 0.67
CA ALA A 179 22.81 -0.13 -0.76
C ALA A 179 22.87 -1.53 -1.38
N ARG A 180 23.91 -2.33 -1.07
CA ARG A 180 24.03 -3.71 -1.55
C ARG A 180 22.85 -4.58 -1.10
N ILE A 181 22.45 -4.50 0.18
CA ILE A 181 21.29 -5.25 0.70
C ILE A 181 20.01 -4.85 -0.04
N LEU A 182 19.81 -3.55 -0.30
CA LEU A 182 18.69 -3.05 -1.08
C LEU A 182 18.67 -3.69 -2.49
N MET A 183 19.80 -3.68 -3.19
CA MET A 183 19.94 -4.25 -4.53
C MET A 183 19.66 -5.76 -4.55
N GLU A 184 20.25 -6.52 -3.62
CA GLU A 184 20.00 -7.97 -3.52
C GLU A 184 18.53 -8.29 -3.27
N ARG A 185 17.85 -7.52 -2.40
CA ARG A 185 16.43 -7.68 -2.15
C ARG A 185 15.60 -7.38 -3.39
N ALA A 186 15.94 -6.34 -4.14
CA ALA A 186 15.25 -5.97 -5.37
C ALA A 186 15.37 -7.06 -6.44
N ARG A 187 16.59 -7.56 -6.67
CA ARG A 187 16.84 -8.70 -7.59
C ARG A 187 16.10 -9.95 -7.16
N LYS A 188 16.12 -10.28 -5.86
CA LYS A 188 15.38 -11.43 -5.34
C LYS A 188 13.87 -11.25 -5.55
N ARG A 189 13.32 -10.05 -5.35
CA ARG A 189 11.90 -9.77 -5.56
C ARG A 189 11.52 -9.88 -7.04
N ALA A 190 12.27 -9.24 -7.94
CA ALA A 190 12.00 -9.25 -9.37
C ALA A 190 12.31 -10.59 -10.06
N GLY A 191 13.20 -11.40 -9.49
CA GLY A 191 13.72 -12.61 -10.13
C GLY A 191 14.74 -12.34 -11.25
N LYS A 192 15.18 -11.08 -11.42
CA LYS A 192 16.17 -10.66 -12.42
C LYS A 192 16.96 -9.44 -11.94
N ALA A 193 18.10 -9.15 -12.56
CA ALA A 193 18.77 -7.85 -12.44
C ALA A 193 18.17 -6.86 -13.46
N PRO A 194 18.21 -5.54 -13.19
CA PRO A 194 17.81 -4.52 -14.17
C PRO A 194 18.93 -4.29 -15.20
N LYS A 195 18.58 -3.74 -16.37
CA LYS A 195 19.61 -3.25 -17.31
C LYS A 195 20.23 -1.94 -16.84
N ALA A 196 19.46 -1.12 -16.11
CA ALA A 196 19.93 0.15 -15.57
C ALA A 196 19.38 0.41 -14.17
N VAL A 197 20.26 0.91 -13.30
CA VAL A 197 19.87 1.50 -12.01
C VAL A 197 20.16 2.99 -12.06
N VAL A 198 19.16 3.77 -11.72
CA VAL A 198 19.24 5.23 -11.60
C VAL A 198 19.31 5.59 -10.13
N THR A 199 20.32 6.34 -9.73
CA THR A 199 20.42 6.86 -8.36
C THR A 199 20.90 8.30 -8.37
N ASP A 200 20.85 8.93 -7.20
CA ASP A 200 21.56 10.17 -6.93
C ASP A 200 23.10 9.95 -6.93
N LYS A 201 23.85 11.00 -6.57
CA LYS A 201 25.32 10.98 -6.61
C LYS A 201 25.96 10.29 -5.39
N LEU A 202 25.21 9.60 -4.52
CA LEU A 202 25.78 8.97 -3.35
C LEU A 202 26.69 7.79 -3.75
N ALA A 203 27.98 7.87 -3.37
CA ALA A 203 29.00 6.90 -3.76
C ALA A 203 28.70 5.45 -3.31
N SER A 204 27.91 5.26 -2.24
CA SER A 204 27.52 3.93 -1.77
C SER A 204 26.69 3.16 -2.79
N TYR A 205 25.92 3.83 -3.65
CA TYR A 205 25.19 3.13 -4.72
C TYR A 205 26.10 2.56 -5.78
N ILE A 206 27.16 3.27 -6.17
CA ILE A 206 28.11 2.80 -7.18
C ILE A 206 28.64 1.42 -6.79
N MET A 207 29.20 1.34 -5.57
CA MET A 207 29.75 0.10 -5.04
C MET A 207 28.67 -0.94 -4.76
N GLY A 208 27.52 -0.54 -4.21
CA GLY A 208 26.44 -1.48 -3.89
C GLY A 208 25.79 -2.11 -5.13
N ILE A 209 25.71 -1.38 -6.24
CA ILE A 209 25.23 -1.87 -7.55
C ILE A 209 26.25 -2.84 -8.14
N GLU A 210 27.53 -2.44 -8.18
CA GLU A 210 28.61 -3.28 -8.71
C GLU A 210 28.69 -4.61 -7.94
N ASP A 211 28.67 -4.57 -6.61
CA ASP A 211 28.73 -5.77 -5.78
C ASP A 211 27.52 -6.71 -5.96
N ALA A 212 26.34 -6.16 -6.27
CA ALA A 212 25.10 -6.92 -6.34
C ALA A 212 24.77 -7.44 -7.74
N TYR A 213 25.10 -6.67 -8.79
CA TYR A 213 24.73 -6.95 -10.18
C TYR A 213 25.93 -7.06 -11.12
N GLY A 214 27.08 -6.49 -10.77
CA GLY A 214 28.26 -6.44 -11.64
C GLY A 214 27.93 -5.95 -13.05
N ALA A 215 28.44 -6.68 -14.05
CA ALA A 215 28.27 -6.33 -15.46
C ALA A 215 26.81 -6.42 -15.99
N ASP A 216 25.87 -7.01 -15.23
CA ASP A 216 24.47 -7.16 -15.67
C ASP A 216 23.70 -5.83 -15.68
N SER A 217 24.19 -4.82 -14.94
CA SER A 217 23.50 -3.53 -14.78
C SER A 217 24.43 -2.36 -15.05
N LYS A 218 23.91 -1.35 -15.76
CA LYS A 218 24.58 -0.05 -15.87
C LYS A 218 24.09 0.90 -14.79
N HIS A 219 25.02 1.44 -14.00
CA HIS A 219 24.70 2.58 -13.13
C HIS A 219 24.58 3.84 -13.96
N ARG A 220 23.45 4.56 -13.84
CA ARG A 220 23.24 5.88 -14.43
C ARG A 220 23.07 6.89 -13.32
N GLN A 221 24.04 7.80 -13.21
CA GLN A 221 23.94 8.94 -12.29
C GLN A 221 23.14 10.07 -12.92
N GLY A 222 22.34 10.76 -12.10
CA GLY A 222 21.56 11.95 -12.46
C GLY A 222 22.33 12.99 -13.28
N GLY A 223 21.92 13.21 -14.54
CA GLY A 223 22.25 14.39 -15.36
C GLY A 223 20.98 15.16 -15.73
N PRO A 224 21.04 16.49 -15.90
CA PRO A 224 19.88 17.38 -15.83
C PRO A 224 18.77 17.15 -16.89
N PHE A 225 19.04 16.52 -18.03
CA PHE A 225 18.09 16.51 -19.17
C PHE A 225 17.40 15.18 -19.48
N ASN A 226 17.86 14.03 -18.97
CA ASN A 226 17.28 12.71 -19.30
C ASN A 226 16.69 11.96 -18.10
N LEU A 227 16.86 12.51 -16.88
CA LEU A 227 16.55 11.81 -15.62
C LEU A 227 15.50 12.50 -14.76
N GLU A 228 15.05 13.71 -15.12
CA GLU A 228 14.00 14.46 -14.39
C GLU A 228 12.75 13.62 -14.12
N ASN A 229 12.30 12.82 -15.10
CA ASN A 229 11.11 11.98 -14.92
C ASN A 229 11.28 10.86 -13.88
N ASN A 230 12.50 10.33 -13.73
CA ASN A 230 12.80 9.24 -12.80
C ASN A 230 13.08 9.75 -11.38
N THR A 231 13.75 10.90 -11.25
CA THR A 231 13.94 11.55 -9.94
C THR A 231 12.60 12.03 -9.36
N ASN A 232 11.75 12.67 -10.19
CA ASN A 232 10.41 13.08 -9.77
C ASN A 232 9.54 11.91 -9.30
N LEU A 233 9.78 10.70 -9.83
CA LEU A 233 9.05 9.49 -9.45
C LEU A 233 9.39 9.09 -8.02
N ILE A 234 10.67 8.97 -7.70
CA ILE A 234 11.08 8.51 -6.37
C ILE A 234 10.86 9.59 -5.31
N GLU A 235 10.98 10.88 -5.65
CA GLU A 235 10.61 11.98 -4.76
C GLU A 235 9.12 11.98 -4.38
N ARG A 236 8.23 11.74 -5.36
CA ARG A 236 6.79 11.58 -5.09
C ARG A 236 6.50 10.39 -4.19
N PHE A 237 7.26 9.31 -4.37
CA PHE A 237 7.20 8.16 -3.49
C PHE A 237 7.66 8.52 -2.07
N HIS A 238 8.81 9.17 -1.90
CA HIS A 238 9.34 9.59 -0.60
C HIS A 238 8.38 10.51 0.14
N ARG A 239 7.75 11.48 -0.53
CA ARG A 239 6.68 12.29 0.07
C ARG A 239 5.52 11.46 0.61
N THR A 240 5.20 10.35 -0.04
CA THR A 240 4.15 9.43 0.42
C THR A 240 4.62 8.60 1.62
N LEU A 241 5.89 8.18 1.61
CA LEU A 241 6.52 7.45 2.71
C LEU A 241 6.67 8.34 3.95
N GLU A 242 7.08 9.59 3.81
CA GLU A 242 7.25 10.57 4.89
C GLU A 242 5.95 10.80 5.67
N GLN A 243 4.81 10.95 4.98
CA GLN A 243 3.51 11.01 5.64
C GLN A 243 3.21 9.77 6.49
N ARG A 244 3.79 8.62 6.12
CA ARG A 244 3.65 7.39 6.90
C ARG A 244 4.65 7.32 8.06
N THR A 245 5.89 7.76 7.85
CA THR A 245 6.93 7.70 8.88
C THR A 245 6.59 8.56 10.08
N GLU A 246 5.83 9.66 9.92
CA GLU A 246 5.27 10.43 11.04
C GLU A 246 4.44 9.57 12.00
N VAL A 247 3.62 8.64 11.49
CA VAL A 247 2.87 7.70 12.32
C VAL A 247 3.80 6.64 12.93
N PHE A 248 4.88 6.29 12.23
CA PHE A 248 5.87 5.31 12.71
C PHE A 248 6.80 5.86 13.79
N GLN A 249 7.01 7.17 13.89
CA GLN A 249 7.88 7.79 14.90
C GLN A 249 7.41 7.50 16.34
N LYS A 250 6.15 7.12 16.54
CA LYS A 250 5.64 6.68 17.85
C LYS A 250 6.27 5.35 18.33
N TYR A 251 6.79 4.53 17.42
CA TYR A 251 7.42 3.25 17.76
C TYR A 251 8.91 3.46 18.01
N LYS A 252 9.39 2.98 19.16
CA LYS A 252 10.79 3.16 19.61
C LYS A 252 11.76 2.08 19.11
N ASN A 253 11.27 1.08 18.39
CA ASN A 253 11.99 -0.13 18.02
C ASN A 253 12.10 -0.27 16.50
N ILE A 254 13.34 -0.46 16.00
CA ILE A 254 13.60 -0.65 14.57
C ILE A 254 12.92 -1.89 13.99
N GLN A 255 12.70 -2.94 14.79
CA GLN A 255 12.03 -4.15 14.29
C GLN A 255 10.54 -3.90 14.03
N ASP A 256 9.90 -3.09 14.85
CA ASP A 256 8.51 -2.66 14.61
C ASP A 256 8.45 -1.74 13.40
N ILE A 257 9.40 -0.81 13.25
CA ILE A 257 9.50 0.05 12.06
C ILE A 257 9.67 -0.80 10.78
N ARG A 258 10.54 -1.83 10.80
CA ARG A 258 10.72 -2.76 9.68
C ARG A 258 9.43 -3.49 9.33
N LEU A 259 8.78 -4.10 10.32
CA LEU A 259 7.51 -4.80 10.11
C LEU A 259 6.44 -3.87 9.52
N LEU A 260 6.38 -2.65 10.03
CA LEU A 260 5.44 -1.64 9.57
C LEU A 260 5.74 -1.14 8.17
N THR A 261 7.02 -1.02 7.83
CA THR A 261 7.49 -0.70 6.49
C THR A 261 7.06 -1.81 5.53
N ASP A 262 7.31 -3.08 5.86
CA ASP A 262 6.89 -4.22 5.04
C ASP A 262 5.36 -4.25 4.80
N GLY A 263 4.55 -3.98 5.84
CA GLY A 263 3.10 -3.88 5.67
C GLY A 263 2.66 -2.67 4.84
N TRP A 264 3.38 -1.55 4.92
CA TRP A 264 3.11 -0.40 4.08
C TRP A 264 3.51 -0.67 2.62
N LEU A 265 4.58 -1.41 2.36
CA LEU A 265 4.98 -1.87 1.02
C LEU A 265 3.87 -2.68 0.37
N ILE A 266 3.27 -3.59 1.14
CA ILE A 266 2.13 -4.39 0.68
C ILE A 266 0.97 -3.48 0.31
N ASN A 267 0.62 -2.54 1.18
CA ASN A 267 -0.44 -1.58 0.90
C ASN A 267 -0.14 -0.72 -0.34
N TYR A 268 1.09 -0.25 -0.49
CA TYR A 268 1.55 0.56 -1.61
C TYR A 268 1.47 -0.22 -2.94
N ASN A 269 1.98 -1.45 -2.97
CA ASN A 269 2.12 -2.25 -4.20
C ASN A 269 0.82 -2.93 -4.65
N PHE A 270 -0.02 -3.37 -3.72
CA PHE A 270 -1.17 -4.21 -4.07
C PHE A 270 -2.52 -3.51 -3.92
N PHE A 271 -2.62 -2.49 -3.05
CA PHE A 271 -3.92 -1.90 -2.69
C PHE A 271 -4.07 -0.44 -3.14
N LYS A 272 -3.00 0.36 -3.02
CA LYS A 272 -3.04 1.78 -3.35
C LYS A 272 -2.92 2.02 -4.85
N GLN A 273 -3.84 2.79 -5.40
CA GLN A 273 -3.80 3.24 -6.80
C GLN A 273 -2.81 4.41 -6.97
N HIS A 274 -2.09 4.45 -8.10
CA HIS A 274 -1.19 5.55 -8.42
C HIS A 274 -1.46 6.09 -9.83
N GLU A 275 -1.52 7.42 -9.98
CA GLU A 275 -1.69 8.06 -11.29
C GLU A 275 -0.56 7.71 -12.26
N GLY A 276 0.68 7.63 -11.75
CA GLY A 276 1.84 7.20 -12.54
C GLY A 276 1.76 5.74 -13.03
N ALA A 277 0.89 4.93 -12.44
CA ALA A 277 0.62 3.53 -12.80
C ALA A 277 -0.71 3.35 -13.55
N GLY A 278 -1.37 4.45 -13.97
CA GLY A 278 -2.67 4.38 -14.66
C GLY A 278 -3.88 4.25 -13.72
N ASN A 279 -3.77 4.72 -12.48
CA ASN A 279 -4.79 4.62 -11.41
C ASN A 279 -5.13 3.19 -10.99
N ILE A 280 -4.16 2.28 -11.09
CA ILE A 280 -4.23 0.93 -10.54
C ILE A 280 -3.05 0.70 -9.59
N PRO A 281 -3.12 -0.31 -8.71
CA PRO A 281 -1.98 -0.69 -7.88
C PRO A 281 -0.78 -1.16 -8.71
N PRO A 282 0.47 -0.88 -8.29
CA PRO A 282 1.67 -1.18 -9.07
C PRO A 282 1.81 -2.66 -9.44
N ALA A 283 1.41 -3.56 -8.55
CA ALA A 283 1.44 -5.01 -8.79
C ALA A 283 0.60 -5.43 -9.99
N GLN A 284 -0.47 -4.67 -10.31
CA GLN A 284 -1.44 -5.00 -11.35
C GLN A 284 -1.05 -4.46 -12.73
N VAL A 285 -0.02 -3.59 -12.82
CA VAL A 285 0.34 -2.93 -14.09
C VAL A 285 0.79 -3.91 -15.16
N ARG A 286 1.59 -4.91 -14.77
CA ARG A 286 2.13 -5.92 -15.69
C ARG A 286 1.95 -7.36 -15.20
N SER A 287 1.71 -7.58 -13.91
CA SER A 287 1.54 -8.95 -13.40
C SER A 287 0.16 -9.49 -13.75
N LYS A 288 0.12 -10.70 -14.31
CA LYS A 288 -1.14 -11.36 -14.72
C LYS A 288 -1.94 -11.91 -13.55
N VAL A 289 -1.27 -12.22 -12.44
CA VAL A 289 -1.86 -12.78 -11.23
C VAL A 289 -1.32 -12.01 -10.04
N VAL A 290 -2.16 -11.72 -9.05
CA VAL A 290 -1.77 -11.09 -7.78
C VAL A 290 -2.34 -11.89 -6.59
N PRO A 291 -1.65 -11.95 -5.43
CA PRO A 291 -2.07 -12.79 -4.31
C PRO A 291 -3.32 -12.26 -3.58
N PHE A 292 -3.63 -10.96 -3.69
CA PHE A 292 -4.76 -10.36 -2.99
C PHE A 292 -5.18 -9.04 -3.63
N LYS A 293 -6.46 -8.67 -3.44
CA LYS A 293 -7.00 -7.38 -3.90
C LYS A 293 -7.02 -6.29 -2.81
N ASP A 294 -7.20 -6.70 -1.56
CA ASP A 294 -7.30 -5.83 -0.40
C ASP A 294 -7.06 -6.62 0.90
N TRP A 295 -7.15 -5.94 2.04
CA TRP A 295 -6.94 -6.55 3.36
C TRP A 295 -7.98 -7.63 3.72
N ASN A 296 -9.14 -7.74 3.05
CA ASN A 296 -10.09 -8.84 3.29
C ASN A 296 -9.55 -10.18 2.79
N ASP A 297 -8.68 -10.17 1.78
CA ASP A 297 -8.00 -11.39 1.30
C ASP A 297 -6.83 -11.78 2.20
N VAL A 298 -6.26 -10.82 2.93
CA VAL A 298 -5.25 -11.12 3.97
C VAL A 298 -5.91 -11.68 5.23
N VAL A 299 -7.05 -11.10 5.64
CA VAL A 299 -7.76 -11.49 6.86
C VAL A 299 -8.78 -12.59 6.52
N ILE A 300 -8.27 -13.80 6.28
CA ILE A 300 -9.08 -14.93 5.82
C ILE A 300 -9.91 -15.52 6.99
N PRO A 301 -11.25 -15.57 6.88
CA PRO A 301 -12.09 -16.25 7.86
C PRO A 301 -11.78 -17.74 7.98
N LYS A 302 -12.09 -18.35 9.13
CA LYS A 302 -11.90 -19.79 9.33
C LYS A 302 -12.66 -20.59 8.25
N GLY A 303 -11.95 -21.42 7.50
CA GLY A 303 -12.54 -22.28 6.46
C GLY A 303 -12.73 -21.61 5.09
N ALA A 304 -12.42 -20.31 4.96
CA ALA A 304 -12.37 -19.66 3.65
C ALA A 304 -11.03 -19.99 2.95
N PRO A 305 -11.03 -20.11 1.61
CA PRO A 305 -9.81 -20.38 0.85
C PRO A 305 -8.94 -19.12 0.72
N ASP A 306 -7.63 -19.33 0.65
CA ASP A 306 -6.68 -18.36 0.15
C ASP A 306 -6.66 -18.45 -1.38
N VAL A 307 -6.90 -17.33 -2.07
CA VAL A 307 -7.11 -17.30 -3.53
C VAL A 307 -6.31 -16.18 -4.17
N ASP A 308 -5.64 -16.51 -5.26
CA ASP A 308 -4.97 -15.54 -6.10
C ASP A 308 -5.98 -14.94 -7.09
N TYR A 309 -5.64 -13.82 -7.72
CA TYR A 309 -6.53 -13.11 -8.65
C TYR A 309 -5.85 -12.88 -9.99
N ARG A 310 -6.50 -13.30 -11.07
CA ARG A 310 -6.12 -12.92 -12.43
C ARG A 310 -6.52 -11.47 -12.69
N VAL A 311 -5.56 -10.71 -13.19
CA VAL A 311 -5.69 -9.29 -13.53
C VAL A 311 -6.06 -9.15 -15.01
N SER A 312 -7.13 -8.41 -15.29
CA SER A 312 -7.51 -7.99 -16.64
C SER A 312 -7.65 -6.47 -16.68
N LEU A 313 -6.93 -5.82 -17.60
CA LEU A 313 -6.86 -4.36 -17.67
C LEU A 313 -7.65 -3.85 -18.87
N HIS A 314 -8.49 -2.85 -18.63
CA HIS A 314 -9.27 -2.16 -19.65
C HIS A 314 -8.93 -0.68 -19.64
N ARG A 315 -8.71 -0.09 -20.82
CA ARG A 315 -8.42 1.33 -20.92
C ARG A 315 -9.72 2.13 -20.75
N ARG A 316 -9.72 3.07 -19.80
CA ARG A 316 -10.81 4.03 -19.62
C ARG A 316 -10.56 5.26 -20.51
N PRO A 317 -11.58 5.75 -21.25
CA PRO A 317 -11.51 7.06 -21.87
C PRO A 317 -11.25 8.13 -20.82
N SER A 318 -10.20 8.93 -20.99
CA SER A 318 -9.82 10.00 -20.07
C SER A 318 -9.57 11.27 -20.85
N VAL A 319 -10.08 12.38 -20.32
CA VAL A 319 -9.90 13.72 -20.89
C VAL A 319 -8.52 14.31 -20.56
N LYS A 320 -7.82 13.74 -19.55
CA LYS A 320 -6.47 14.17 -19.17
C LYS A 320 -5.44 13.67 -20.19
N ARG A 321 -4.56 14.57 -20.65
CA ARG A 321 -3.34 14.21 -21.39
C ARG A 321 -2.34 13.56 -20.42
N GLY A 322 -1.77 12.41 -20.77
CA GLY A 322 -0.81 11.67 -19.94
C GLY A 322 -0.94 10.16 -20.05
N ASN A 323 -0.46 9.44 -19.03
CA ASN A 323 -0.58 7.97 -18.95
C ASN A 323 -2.06 7.52 -19.06
N PRO A 324 -2.33 6.39 -19.73
CA PRO A 324 -3.69 5.88 -19.83
C PRO A 324 -4.26 5.58 -18.44
N VAL A 325 -5.52 5.93 -18.23
CA VAL A 325 -6.27 5.51 -17.06
C VAL A 325 -6.80 4.10 -17.32
N LEU A 326 -6.61 3.21 -16.36
CA LEU A 326 -6.92 1.79 -16.47
C LEU A 326 -7.98 1.40 -15.44
N ASP A 327 -8.81 0.45 -15.84
CA ASP A 327 -9.71 -0.30 -14.97
C ASP A 327 -9.22 -1.74 -14.87
N ALA A 328 -8.91 -2.17 -13.64
CA ALA A 328 -8.51 -3.54 -13.36
C ALA A 328 -9.71 -4.37 -12.89
N THR A 329 -9.96 -5.49 -13.56
CA THR A 329 -10.87 -6.54 -13.11
C THR A 329 -10.04 -7.66 -12.50
N LEU A 330 -10.36 -8.04 -11.26
CA LEU A 330 -9.68 -9.10 -10.52
C LEU A 330 -10.62 -10.30 -10.39
N THR A 331 -10.24 -11.42 -11.00
CA THR A 331 -11.04 -12.66 -11.00
C THR A 331 -10.32 -13.75 -10.21
N PRO A 332 -10.97 -14.41 -9.24
CA PRO A 332 -10.32 -15.46 -8.45
C PRO A 332 -9.78 -16.60 -9.32
N VAL A 333 -8.58 -17.08 -9.00
CA VAL A 333 -7.93 -18.24 -9.63
C VAL A 333 -8.00 -19.40 -8.66
N THR A 334 -8.69 -20.48 -9.05
CA THR A 334 -8.72 -21.72 -8.27
C THR A 334 -7.41 -22.48 -8.38
N ALA A 335 -7.05 -23.22 -7.32
CA ALA A 335 -5.78 -23.93 -7.16
C ALA A 335 -5.39 -24.86 -8.35
N SER A 336 -6.37 -25.35 -9.13
CA SER A 336 -6.14 -26.16 -10.34
C SER A 336 -5.40 -25.45 -11.48
N THR A 337 -5.18 -24.13 -11.38
CA THR A 337 -4.55 -23.32 -12.44
C THR A 337 -3.14 -22.81 -12.07
N LYS A 338 -2.64 -23.11 -10.85
CA LYS A 338 -1.32 -22.63 -10.40
C LYS A 338 -0.14 -23.29 -11.13
N GLU A 339 -0.35 -24.41 -11.82
CA GLU A 339 0.70 -25.16 -12.55
C GLU A 339 0.86 -24.78 -14.03
N SER A 340 0.07 -23.83 -14.56
CA SER A 340 0.06 -23.52 -16.00
C SER A 340 0.29 -22.04 -16.37
N ALA A 341 0.81 -21.22 -15.44
CA ALA A 341 1.02 -19.78 -15.65
C ALA A 341 2.49 -19.36 -15.56
#